data_AF-A0A0F9XL91-F1
#
_entry.id   AF-A0A0F9XL91-F1
#
_cell.length_a   1.000
_cell.length_b   1.000
_cell.length_c   1.000
_cell.angle_alpha   90.00
_cell.angle_beta   90.00
_cell.angle_gamma   90.00
#
_symmetry.space_group_name_H-M   'P 1'
#
loop_
_entity.id
_entity.type
_entity.pdbx_description
1 polymer ?
#
loop_
_entity_poly.entity_id
_entity_poly.type
_entity_poly.pdbx_seq_one_letter_code
_entity_poly.pdbx_strand_id
1 'polypeptide(L)'
;MLGGVLLCCLMSISTVVAQDSLQSDTRVKQRMLLNQFESDYVLTANERVALKQARLAYQYRIRKILDSIDISEGKRRRLLQELKRNPLSEKVQAVIANHIAPDKIIEQ
;
A
#
# COMPACT_ATOMS: atom_id res chain seq x y z
N MET A 1 -72.47 -17.09 28.69
CA MET A 1 -72.51 -18.39 27.98
C MET A 1 -71.77 -18.22 26.66
N LEU A 2 -70.60 -18.88 26.54
CA LEU A 2 -69.81 -19.17 25.32
C LEU A 2 -69.36 -17.95 24.48
N GLY A 3 -68.10 -17.81 24.06
CA GLY A 3 -67.17 -18.86 23.68
C GLY A 3 -65.72 -18.41 23.77
N GLY A 4 -64.85 -19.42 23.78
CA GLY A 4 -63.49 -19.36 24.28
C GLY A 4 -62.56 -18.46 23.49
N VAL A 5 -61.89 -17.58 24.24
CA VAL A 5 -60.51 -17.18 23.98
C VAL A 5 -59.67 -18.34 24.50
N LEU A 6 -59.48 -19.38 23.68
CA LEU A 6 -58.34 -19.51 22.77
C LEU A 6 -57.02 -19.54 23.58
N LEU A 7 -56.75 -20.72 24.15
CA LEU A 7 -55.57 -21.49 23.78
C LEU A 7 -54.27 -20.69 23.59
N CYS A 8 -53.73 -20.12 24.68
CA CYS A 8 -52.34 -19.67 24.75
C CYS A 8 -51.58 -20.37 25.90
N CYS A 9 -51.93 -21.61 26.19
CA CYS A 9 -51.00 -22.55 26.81
C CYS A 9 -50.20 -23.21 25.68
N LEU A 10 -48.88 -23.33 25.90
CA LEU A 10 -47.88 -24.03 25.05
C LEU A 10 -47.32 -23.15 23.91
N MET A 11 -46.23 -22.44 24.18
CA MET A 11 -44.91 -22.81 23.63
C MET A 11 -43.84 -21.88 24.23
N SER A 12 -43.25 -22.38 25.32
CA SER A 12 -41.97 -21.93 25.84
C SER A 12 -40.84 -22.53 24.98
N ILE A 13 -39.78 -21.72 24.78
CA ILE A 13 -38.37 -22.12 24.59
C ILE A 13 -37.99 -22.74 23.24
N SER A 14 -37.09 -22.05 22.52
CA SER A 14 -35.91 -22.55 21.77
C SER A 14 -35.41 -21.41 20.86
N THR A 15 -34.15 -21.04 20.70
CA THR A 15 -32.82 -21.43 21.21
C THR A 15 -31.91 -20.25 20.83
N VAL A 16 -31.19 -19.65 21.78
CA VAL A 16 -30.10 -18.71 21.45
C VAL A 16 -28.96 -19.56 20.88
N VAL A 17 -28.75 -19.50 19.58
CA VAL A 17 -27.60 -20.12 18.94
C VAL A 17 -26.39 -19.27 19.31
N ALA A 18 -25.54 -19.79 20.19
CA ALA A 18 -24.20 -19.27 20.38
C ALA A 18 -23.48 -19.39 19.03
N GLN A 19 -23.18 -18.27 18.40
CA GLN A 19 -22.26 -18.25 17.28
C GLN A 19 -20.90 -18.65 17.83
N ASP A 20 -20.51 -19.91 17.62
CA ASP A 20 -19.13 -20.35 17.72
C ASP A 20 -18.34 -19.45 16.77
N SER A 21 -17.75 -18.39 17.32
CA SER A 21 -16.69 -17.69 16.62
C SER A 21 -15.55 -18.69 16.54
N LEU A 22 -15.45 -19.37 15.40
CA LEU A 22 -14.21 -19.97 14.93
C LEU A 22 -13.17 -18.84 15.03
N GLN A 23 -12.42 -18.82 16.14
CA GLN A 23 -11.18 -18.07 16.23
C GLN A 23 -10.32 -18.66 15.14
N SER A 24 -10.37 -18.05 13.95
CA SER A 24 -9.43 -18.37 12.90
C SER A 24 -8.05 -18.15 13.52
N ASP A 25 -7.32 -19.23 13.72
CA ASP A 25 -5.90 -19.26 14.10
C ASP A 25 -5.09 -18.63 12.96
N THR A 26 -5.34 -17.34 12.76
CA THR A 26 -4.56 -16.44 11.95
C THR A 26 -3.36 -16.09 12.82
N ARG A 27 -2.53 -17.10 13.12
CA ARG A 27 -1.12 -16.88 13.42
C ARG A 27 -0.53 -16.21 12.19
N VAL A 28 -0.66 -14.89 12.18
CA VAL A 28 -0.14 -13.98 11.18
C VAL A 28 1.30 -14.42 10.94
N LYS A 29 1.64 -14.74 9.68
CA LYS A 29 3.02 -14.97 9.21
C LYS A 29 3.84 -13.68 9.28
N GLN A 30 3.73 -12.93 10.38
CA GLN A 30 4.27 -11.59 10.58
C GLN A 30 5.80 -11.58 10.65
N ARG A 31 6.44 -12.75 10.69
CA ARG A 31 7.90 -12.90 10.85
C ARG A 31 8.66 -13.29 9.58
N MET A 32 8.00 -13.46 8.43
CA MET A 32 8.71 -13.92 7.21
C MET A 32 9.50 -12.83 6.47
N LEU A 33 9.34 -11.54 6.80
CA LEU A 33 10.10 -10.48 6.12
C LEU A 33 11.59 -10.50 6.47
N LEU A 34 11.95 -10.85 7.71
CA LEU A 34 13.35 -10.82 8.14
C LEU A 34 14.17 -11.95 7.48
N ASN A 35 13.56 -13.11 7.24
CA ASN A 35 14.21 -14.25 6.56
C ASN A 35 14.56 -13.99 5.09
N GLN A 36 14.05 -12.90 4.49
CA GLN A 36 14.37 -12.52 3.11
C GLN A 36 15.73 -11.82 2.99
N PHE A 37 16.27 -11.33 4.10
CA PHE A 37 17.56 -10.66 4.14
C PHE A 37 18.61 -11.62 4.70
N GLU A 38 19.79 -11.61 4.09
CA GLU A 38 20.94 -12.36 4.60
C GLU A 38 21.26 -11.90 6.03
N SER A 39 21.24 -12.83 6.99
CA SER A 39 21.41 -12.52 8.42
C SER A 39 22.72 -11.83 8.73
N ASP A 40 23.75 -12.14 7.95
CA ASP A 40 25.13 -11.73 8.19
C ASP A 40 25.51 -10.49 7.36
N TYR A 41 24.59 -9.99 6.53
CA TYR A 41 24.85 -8.85 5.67
C TYR A 41 24.78 -7.54 6.46
N VAL A 42 25.95 -7.09 6.91
CA VAL A 42 26.13 -5.83 7.63
C VAL A 42 26.96 -4.86 6.79
N LEU A 43 26.33 -3.79 6.33
CA LEU A 43 27.02 -2.73 5.61
C LEU A 43 28.00 -1.97 6.51
N THR A 44 29.22 -1.76 6.01
CA THR A 44 30.20 -0.87 6.62
C THR A 44 29.66 0.56 6.73
N ALA A 45 30.28 1.39 7.57
CA ALA A 45 29.89 2.81 7.67
C ALA A 45 30.02 3.53 6.33
N ASN A 46 31.09 3.25 5.57
CA ASN A 46 31.35 3.89 4.28
C ASN A 46 30.31 3.49 3.22
N GLU A 47 29.94 2.22 3.15
CA GLU A 47 28.90 1.76 2.21
C GLU A 47 27.53 2.38 2.54
N ARG A 48 27.19 2.51 3.83
CA ARG A 48 25.95 3.20 4.24
C ARG A 48 25.95 4.66 3.82
N VAL A 49 27.08 5.35 3.95
CA VAL A 49 27.24 6.74 3.48
C VAL A 49 27.10 6.82 1.96
N ALA A 50 27.76 5.93 1.23
CA ALA A 50 27.70 5.87 -0.23
C ALA A 50 26.26 5.63 -0.72
N LEU A 51 25.54 4.69 -0.12
CA LEU A 51 24.13 4.42 -0.44
C LEU A 51 23.23 5.62 -0.15
N LYS A 52 23.48 6.34 0.95
CA LYS A 52 22.74 7.57 1.27
C LYS A 52 23.01 8.66 0.24
N GLN A 53 24.26 8.85 -0.18
CA GLN A 53 24.63 9.81 -1.22
C GLN A 53 24.00 9.44 -2.57
N ALA A 54 24.06 8.17 -2.97
CA ALA A 54 23.42 7.67 -4.19
C ALA A 54 21.91 7.94 -4.18
N ARG A 55 21.24 7.70 -3.04
CA ARG A 55 19.81 8.00 -2.87
C ARG A 55 19.50 9.49 -3.01
N LEU A 56 20.35 10.37 -2.48
CA LEU A 56 20.18 11.83 -2.63
C LEU A 56 20.39 12.29 -4.08
N ALA A 57 21.43 11.78 -4.73
CA ALA A 57 21.72 12.07 -6.13
C ALA A 57 20.57 11.63 -7.05
N TYR A 58 20.02 10.44 -6.82
CA TYR A 58 18.85 9.95 -7.53
C TYR A 58 17.63 10.87 -7.34
N GLN A 59 17.28 11.23 -6.09
CA GLN A 59 16.17 12.13 -5.83
C GLN A 59 16.34 13.49 -6.52
N TYR A 60 17.55 14.04 -6.51
CA TYR A 60 17.84 15.31 -7.18
C TYR A 60 17.65 15.21 -8.71
N ARG A 61 18.11 14.11 -9.32
CA ARG A 61 17.90 13.85 -10.75
C ARG A 61 16.40 13.74 -11.07
N ILE A 62 15.65 12.97 -10.29
CA ILE A 62 14.21 12.80 -10.50
C ILE A 62 13.46 14.12 -10.32
N ARG A 63 13.84 14.92 -9.33
CA ARG A 63 13.27 16.27 -9.16
C ARG A 63 13.48 17.14 -10.39
N LYS A 64 14.70 17.17 -10.95
CA LYS A 64 14.98 17.91 -12.19
C LYS A 64 14.12 17.46 -13.36
N ILE A 65 13.93 16.15 -13.49
CA ILE A 65 13.06 15.59 -14.55
C ILE A 65 11.62 16.05 -14.33
N LEU A 66 11.09 15.93 -13.11
CA LEU A 66 9.76 16.43 -12.79
C LEU A 66 9.62 17.91 -13.13
N ASP A 67 10.62 18.74 -12.76
CA ASP A 67 10.67 20.17 -13.05
C ASP A 67 10.64 20.48 -14.56
N SER A 68 11.19 19.62 -15.41
CA SER A 68 11.16 19.77 -16.89
C SER A 68 9.88 19.28 -17.57
N ILE A 69 9.06 18.47 -16.88
CA ILE A 69 7.86 17.89 -17.47
C ILE A 69 6.71 18.93 -17.45
N ASP A 70 5.94 18.98 -18.55
CA ASP A 70 4.72 19.77 -18.66
C ASP A 70 3.55 19.10 -17.91
N ILE A 71 3.47 19.36 -16.61
CA ILE A 71 2.38 18.94 -15.74
C ILE A 71 1.89 20.12 -14.90
N SER A 72 0.64 20.05 -14.47
CA SER A 72 0.09 21.06 -13.57
C SER A 72 0.88 21.16 -12.26
N GLU A 73 1.00 22.38 -11.73
CA GLU A 73 1.72 22.66 -10.48
C GLU A 73 1.21 21.84 -9.29
N GLY A 74 -0.10 21.61 -9.22
CA GLY A 74 -0.70 20.74 -8.20
C GLY A 74 -0.19 19.30 -8.28
N LYS A 75 -0.05 18.76 -9.50
CA LYS A 75 0.49 17.42 -9.74
C LYS A 75 1.99 17.38 -9.43
N ARG A 76 2.75 18.38 -9.89
CA ARG A 76 4.18 18.55 -9.57
C ARG A 76 4.43 18.51 -8.07
N ARG A 77 3.71 19.31 -7.28
CA ARG A 77 3.83 19.36 -5.82
C ARG A 77 3.54 18.01 -5.16
N ARG A 78 2.51 17.30 -5.61
CA ARG A 78 2.16 15.95 -5.10
C ARG A 78 3.26 14.94 -5.38
N LEU A 79 3.81 14.93 -6.60
CA LEU A 79 4.91 14.04 -6.99
C LEU A 79 6.21 14.34 -6.24
N LEU A 80 6.50 15.62 -5.98
CA LEU A 80 7.65 16.00 -5.15
C LEU A 80 7.50 15.57 -3.69
N GLN A 81 6.29 15.64 -3.12
CA GLN A 81 6.02 15.11 -1.78
C GLN A 81 6.17 13.59 -1.73
N GLU A 82 5.67 12.91 -2.76
CA GLU A 82 5.80 11.46 -2.90
C GLU A 82 7.28 11.05 -3.01
N LEU A 83 8.07 11.74 -3.83
CA LEU A 83 9.51 11.50 -3.99
C LEU A 83 10.29 11.67 -2.68
N LYS A 84 9.89 12.63 -1.83
CA LYS A 84 10.47 12.82 -0.49
C LYS A 84 10.14 11.66 0.46
N ARG A 85 8.96 11.05 0.34
CA ARG A 85 8.52 9.92 1.17
C ARG A 85 9.14 8.61 0.70
N ASN A 86 9.09 8.36 -0.61
CA ASN A 86 9.64 7.19 -1.25
C ASN A 86 10.39 7.60 -2.53
N PRO A 87 11.74 7.55 -2.52
CA PRO A 87 12.56 7.84 -3.71
C PRO A 87 12.19 6.95 -4.90
N LEU A 88 11.83 5.69 -4.65
CA LEU A 88 11.52 4.70 -5.69
C LEU A 88 10.00 4.52 -5.87
N SER A 89 9.23 5.60 -5.71
CA SER A 89 7.78 5.54 -5.91
C SER A 89 7.43 5.19 -7.36
N GLU A 90 6.74 4.06 -7.53
CA GLU A 90 6.22 3.61 -8.83
C GLU A 90 5.35 4.68 -9.50
N LYS A 91 4.58 5.44 -8.71
CA LYS A 91 3.75 6.54 -9.23
C LYS A 91 4.58 7.64 -9.89
N VAL A 92 5.71 8.00 -9.27
CA VAL A 92 6.62 9.00 -9.82
C VAL A 92 7.28 8.46 -11.09
N GLN A 93 7.74 7.21 -11.05
CA GLN A 93 8.35 6.54 -12.20
C GLN A 93 7.39 6.43 -13.38
N ALA A 94 6.12 6.07 -13.16
CA ALA A 94 5.10 5.98 -14.19
C ALA A 94 4.84 7.33 -14.88
N VAL A 95 4.74 8.42 -14.11
CA VAL A 95 4.55 9.76 -14.71
C VAL A 95 5.75 10.15 -15.58
N ILE A 96 6.95 9.86 -15.10
CA ILE A 96 8.19 10.14 -15.84
C ILE A 96 8.27 9.29 -17.10
N ALA A 97 8.00 7.99 -16.99
CA ALA A 97 7.99 7.07 -18.12
C ALA A 97 6.98 7.51 -19.18
N ASN A 98 5.77 7.90 -18.80
CA ASN A 98 4.74 8.36 -19.74
C ASN A 98 5.09 9.67 -20.48
N HIS A 99 5.96 10.51 -19.91
CA HIS A 99 6.39 11.76 -20.57
C HIS A 99 7.71 11.63 -21.32
N ILE A 100 8.54 10.64 -20.97
CA ILE A 100 9.81 10.36 -21.68
C ILE A 100 9.58 9.37 -22.81
N ALA A 101 8.62 8.45 -22.67
CA ALA A 101 8.19 7.60 -23.77
C ALA A 101 7.57 8.52 -24.84
N PRO A 102 8.16 8.58 -26.03
CA PRO A 102 7.71 9.51 -27.04
C PRO A 102 6.33 9.09 -27.53
N ASP A 103 5.51 10.08 -27.87
CA ASP A 103 4.34 10.01 -28.74
C ASP A 103 4.71 9.47 -30.15
N LYS A 104 5.26 8.25 -30.23
CA LYS A 104 5.65 7.56 -31.47
C LYS A 104 4.72 6.39 -31.81
N ILE A 105 3.45 6.48 -31.39
CA ILE A 105 2.39 5.58 -31.87
C ILE A 105 1.18 6.39 -32.32
N ILE A 106 1.40 7.49 -33.03
CA ILE A 106 0.39 8.08 -33.91
C ILE A 106 1.14 8.56 -35.15
N GLU A 107 0.66 8.12 -36.31
CA GLU A 107 1.20 8.29 -37.67
C GLU A 107 2.19 7.22 -38.14
N GLN A 108 1.62 6.06 -38.49
CA GLN A 108 1.78 5.40 -39.80
C GLN A 108 0.60 4.47 -40.07
#